data_AF-A0A497FZZ7-F1
#
_entry.id   AF-A0A497FZZ7-F1
#
_cell.length_a   1.000
_cell.length_b   1.000
_cell.length_c   1.000
_cell.angle_alpha   90.00
_cell.angle_beta   90.00
_cell.angle_gamma   90.00
#
_symmetry.space_group_name_H-M   'P 1'
#
loop_
_entity.id
_entity.type
_entity.pdbx_description
1 polymer ?
#
loop_
_entity_poly.entity_id
_entity_poly.type
_entity_poly.pdbx_seq_one_letter_code
_entity_poly.pdbx_strand_id
1 'polypeptide(L)'
;MTAESPIKEYLDLSRRVEELEKEVMREIVTYLLVNSLRPDKRTLRAMERELGIPYSKLRRLVGKLIEEGIVVEGSVGTAKPLAVLDIDLALRKGYLKIELELKDILRLHHLALPSSVAILGEIKGDESYRTLPKLPLRVKEKSRVNALLEYMRCLPHAPEEEELLEEVKGKWPEKEVEHRRKVLEKIKAEITEEEWRKLVELNKELKKWGIFLPTTGGLPELYIPFMRSNVFEIPREESDHVIAEYMRHTKLPREAIKLLRYCPHLDPWALYYRDVVIELEFRDLSEVSDKELKEAIKRVAEKNLKFLLYLIQPLIEDIKRRGVKGVLEKWNKELPVGLKYTKHYILSEAIPLGYASLLVRKLGNKELAEKALQYVKMLVAAVIYDYKGEKEEKENLEELAKKIKI
;
A
#
# COMPACT_ATOMS: atom_id res chain seq x y z
N MET A 1 18.72 1.38 -57.22
CA MET A 1 18.86 1.27 -55.75
C MET A 1 18.75 2.67 -55.17
N THR A 2 17.60 3.05 -54.64
CA THR A 2 17.41 4.32 -53.94
C THR A 2 18.16 4.24 -52.61
N ALA A 3 19.32 4.90 -52.51
CA ALA A 3 20.01 5.05 -51.23
C ALA A 3 19.07 5.76 -50.25
N GLU A 4 18.70 5.08 -49.16
CA GLU A 4 17.98 5.75 -48.08
C GLU A 4 18.85 6.90 -47.57
N SER A 5 18.25 8.07 -47.39
CA SER A 5 18.97 9.26 -46.90
C SER A 5 19.65 8.94 -45.56
N PRO A 6 20.95 9.24 -45.38
CA PRO A 6 21.65 9.05 -44.10
C PRO A 6 20.93 9.71 -42.90
N ILE A 7 20.15 10.76 -43.15
CA ILE A 7 19.31 11.41 -42.13
C ILE A 7 18.18 10.48 -41.67
N LYS A 8 17.55 9.76 -42.60
CA LYS A 8 16.48 8.80 -42.29
C LYS A 8 17.04 7.64 -41.46
N GLU A 9 18.19 7.10 -41.85
CA GLU A 9 18.88 6.05 -41.11
C GLU A 9 19.27 6.49 -39.69
N TYR A 10 19.78 7.72 -39.53
CA TYR A 10 20.07 8.31 -38.23
C TYR A 10 18.83 8.45 -37.34
N LEU A 11 17.71 8.96 -37.89
CA LEU A 11 16.46 9.12 -37.14
C LEU A 11 15.86 7.78 -36.73
N ASP A 12 15.92 6.77 -37.60
CA ASP A 12 15.45 5.41 -37.29
C ASP A 12 16.34 4.74 -36.24
N LEU A 13 17.66 4.94 -36.30
CA LEU A 13 18.58 4.49 -35.25
C LEU A 13 18.27 5.17 -33.91
N SER A 14 18.05 6.49 -33.91
CA SER A 14 17.72 7.26 -32.71
C SER A 14 16.43 6.74 -32.05
N ARG A 15 15.38 6.49 -32.85
CA ARG A 15 14.12 5.92 -32.34
C ARG A 15 14.33 4.54 -31.72
N ARG A 16 15.08 3.66 -32.38
CA ARG A 16 15.40 2.33 -31.82
C ARG A 16 16.18 2.43 -30.51
N VAL A 17 17.11 3.37 -30.42
CA VAL A 17 17.86 3.63 -29.18
C VAL A 17 16.94 4.14 -28.07
N GLU A 18 16.02 5.05 -28.36
CA GLU A 18 15.03 5.54 -27.39
C GLU A 18 14.11 4.42 -26.88
N GLU A 19 13.65 3.53 -27.76
CA GLU A 19 12.86 2.36 -27.39
C GLU A 19 13.65 1.41 -26.48
N LEU A 20 14.91 1.13 -26.83
CA LEU A 20 15.79 0.30 -26.01
C LEU A 20 16.10 0.96 -24.65
N GLU A 21 16.35 2.28 -24.62
CA GLU A 21 16.54 3.01 -23.37
C GLU A 21 15.33 2.90 -22.46
N LYS A 22 14.12 2.97 -23.03
CA LYS A 22 12.87 2.82 -22.29
C LYS A 22 12.72 1.43 -21.68
N GLU A 23 13.10 0.38 -22.41
CA GLU A 23 13.11 -0.99 -21.88
C GLU A 23 14.17 -1.17 -20.77
N VAL A 24 15.36 -0.58 -20.92
CA VAL A 24 16.37 -0.59 -19.84
C VAL A 24 15.89 0.18 -18.61
N MET A 25 15.22 1.33 -18.80
CA MET A 25 14.63 2.09 -17.69
C MET A 25 13.53 1.28 -16.98
N ARG A 26 12.76 0.47 -17.71
CA ARG A 26 11.80 -0.49 -17.09
C ARG A 26 12.51 -1.50 -16.20
N GLU A 27 13.60 -2.10 -16.65
CA GLU A 27 14.38 -3.03 -15.84
C GLU A 27 14.93 -2.36 -14.58
N ILE A 28 15.41 -1.12 -14.69
CA ILE A 28 15.90 -0.33 -13.56
C ILE A 28 14.79 -0.09 -12.52
N VAL A 29 13.61 0.39 -12.95
CA VAL A 29 12.49 0.66 -12.04
C VAL A 29 12.00 -0.64 -11.38
N THR A 30 11.90 -1.72 -12.15
CA THR A 30 11.51 -3.04 -11.64
C THR A 30 12.51 -3.56 -10.60
N TYR A 31 13.80 -3.45 -10.88
CA TYR A 31 14.86 -3.83 -9.95
C TYR A 31 14.76 -3.05 -8.63
N LEU A 32 14.54 -1.74 -8.69
CA LEU A 32 14.40 -0.89 -7.50
C LEU A 32 13.20 -1.29 -6.64
N LEU A 33 12.07 -1.65 -7.26
CA LEU A 33 10.89 -2.12 -6.54
C LEU A 33 11.12 -3.48 -5.88
N VAL A 34 11.66 -4.45 -6.61
CA VAL A 34 11.96 -5.78 -6.08
C VAL A 34 12.94 -5.71 -4.90
N ASN A 35 13.86 -4.74 -4.94
CA ASN A 35 14.85 -4.51 -3.89
C ASN A 35 14.46 -3.39 -2.91
N SER A 36 13.18 -2.96 -2.84
CA SER A 36 12.76 -1.80 -2.03
C SER A 36 13.18 -1.91 -0.55
N LEU A 37 13.18 -3.14 0.00
CA LEU A 37 13.61 -3.44 1.36
C LEU A 37 15.13 -3.61 1.54
N ARG A 38 15.92 -3.71 0.46
CA ARG A 38 17.38 -3.93 0.51
C ARG A 38 18.15 -2.68 0.08
N PRO A 39 18.44 -1.74 1.00
CA PRO A 39 19.05 -0.46 0.64
C PRO A 39 20.47 -0.59 0.10
N ASP A 40 21.22 -1.59 0.56
CA ASP A 40 22.53 -1.98 0.06
C ASP A 40 22.53 -2.32 -1.44
N LYS A 41 21.38 -2.78 -1.96
CA LYS A 41 21.22 -3.24 -3.35
C LYS A 41 20.75 -2.15 -4.29
N ARG A 42 20.20 -1.06 -3.77
CA ARG A 42 19.65 0.04 -4.56
C ARG A 42 20.63 1.19 -4.78
N THR A 43 21.93 0.97 -4.59
CA THR A 43 22.96 1.96 -4.92
C THR A 43 23.39 1.78 -6.37
N LEU A 44 23.84 2.86 -7.02
CA LEU A 44 24.37 2.79 -8.40
C LEU A 44 25.48 1.72 -8.55
N ARG A 45 26.33 1.55 -7.52
CA ARG A 45 27.40 0.55 -7.50
C ARG A 45 26.91 -0.89 -7.35
N ALA A 46 25.84 -1.11 -6.59
CA ALA A 46 25.23 -2.43 -6.49
C ALA A 46 24.49 -2.79 -7.77
N MET A 47 23.70 -1.84 -8.29
CA MET A 47 22.97 -1.99 -9.54
C MET A 47 23.89 -2.18 -10.75
N GLU A 48 25.02 -1.48 -10.84
CA GLU A 48 26.03 -1.71 -11.88
C GLU A 48 26.47 -3.18 -11.92
N ARG A 49 26.74 -3.76 -10.75
CA ARG A 49 27.20 -5.16 -10.61
C ARG A 49 26.11 -6.17 -10.94
N GLU A 50 24.86 -5.91 -10.56
CA GLU A 50 23.76 -6.86 -10.72
C GLU A 50 23.04 -6.75 -12.08
N LEU A 51 22.89 -5.54 -12.60
CA LEU A 51 22.24 -5.30 -13.90
C LEU A 51 23.23 -5.37 -15.08
N GLY A 52 24.54 -5.37 -14.81
CA GLY A 52 25.58 -5.37 -15.85
C GLY A 52 25.63 -4.08 -16.67
N ILE A 53 25.00 -3.00 -16.21
CA ILE A 53 24.97 -1.70 -16.90
C ILE A 53 26.17 -0.87 -16.42
N PRO A 54 27.04 -0.37 -17.32
CA PRO A 54 28.18 0.46 -16.94
C PRO A 54 27.76 1.67 -16.10
N TYR A 55 28.50 1.98 -15.03
CA TYR A 55 28.17 3.05 -14.08
C TYR A 55 27.76 4.37 -14.73
N SER A 56 28.50 4.83 -15.75
CA SER A 56 28.22 6.09 -16.44
C SER A 56 26.87 6.08 -17.17
N LYS A 57 26.54 4.97 -17.83
CA LYS A 57 25.25 4.78 -18.50
C LYS A 57 24.12 4.67 -17.48
N LEU A 58 24.32 3.88 -16.42
CA LEU A 58 23.34 3.71 -15.36
C LEU A 58 23.03 5.03 -14.66
N ARG A 59 24.07 5.80 -14.29
CA ARG A 59 23.92 7.13 -13.68
C ARG A 59 23.10 8.08 -14.56
N ARG A 60 23.32 8.07 -15.88
CA ARG A 60 22.55 8.91 -16.82
C ARG A 60 21.08 8.49 -16.89
N LEU A 61 20.80 7.19 -17.02
CA LEU A 61 19.42 6.68 -17.10
C LEU A 61 18.65 6.89 -15.79
N VAL A 62 19.30 6.66 -14.65
CA VAL A 62 18.74 6.98 -13.33
C VAL A 62 18.54 8.49 -13.18
N GLY A 63 19.46 9.32 -13.68
CA GLY A 63 19.30 10.78 -13.71
C GLY A 63 18.01 11.21 -14.41
N LYS A 64 17.72 10.63 -15.59
CA LYS A 64 16.45 10.86 -16.28
C LYS A 64 15.24 10.45 -15.43
N LEU A 65 15.28 9.28 -14.77
CA LEU A 65 14.19 8.84 -13.88
C LEU A 65 14.00 9.77 -12.67
N ILE A 66 15.06 10.39 -12.17
CA ILE A 66 15.00 11.37 -11.07
C ILE A 66 14.41 12.69 -11.58
N GLU A 67 14.86 13.18 -12.74
CA GLU A 67 14.33 14.39 -13.39
C GLU A 67 12.83 14.25 -13.70
N GLU A 68 12.40 13.06 -14.14
CA GLU A 68 10.99 12.75 -14.35
C GLU A 68 10.19 12.62 -13.04
N GLY A 69 10.84 12.57 -11.88
CA GLY A 69 10.19 12.41 -10.57
C GLY A 69 9.76 10.98 -10.23
N ILE A 70 10.18 9.99 -11.02
CA ILE A 70 9.85 8.58 -10.79
C ILE A 70 10.75 7.96 -9.72
N VAL A 71 12.01 8.38 -9.65
CA VAL A 71 13.00 7.88 -8.68
C VAL A 71 13.50 9.01 -7.80
N VAL A 72 13.83 8.70 -6.55
CA VAL A 72 14.49 9.61 -5.61
C VAL A 72 15.76 8.97 -5.05
N GLU A 73 16.77 9.79 -4.75
CA GLU A 73 17.98 9.38 -4.05
C GLU A 73 17.85 9.68 -2.55
N GLY A 74 18.00 8.64 -1.71
CA GLY A 74 18.05 8.75 -0.26
C GLY A 74 19.48 8.88 0.28
N SER A 75 19.61 8.96 1.61
CA SER A 75 20.92 9.06 2.28
C SER A 75 20.93 8.22 3.56
N VAL A 76 21.83 7.24 3.61
CA VAL A 76 22.02 6.33 4.76
C VAL A 76 23.52 6.24 5.06
N GLY A 77 23.97 7.06 6.01
CA GLY A 77 25.41 7.27 6.22
C GLY A 77 26.07 7.79 4.94
N THR A 78 27.05 7.05 4.41
CA THR A 78 27.73 7.34 3.14
C THR A 78 27.06 6.69 1.92
N ALA A 79 26.09 5.80 2.12
CA ALA A 79 25.39 5.12 1.04
C ALA A 79 24.26 6.00 0.49
N LYS A 80 24.08 5.95 -0.83
CA LYS A 80 23.05 6.68 -1.59
C LYS A 80 22.08 5.69 -2.26
N PRO A 81 21.15 5.11 -1.51
CA PRO A 81 20.15 4.20 -2.08
C PRO A 81 19.12 4.96 -2.90
N LEU A 82 18.68 4.38 -4.01
CA LEU A 82 17.63 4.88 -4.90
C LEU A 82 16.29 4.24 -4.53
N ALA A 83 15.19 4.98 -4.66
CA ALA A 83 13.84 4.47 -4.42
C ALA A 83 12.88 4.93 -5.51
N VAL A 84 11.91 4.11 -5.87
CA VAL A 84 10.79 4.56 -6.72
C VAL A 84 9.87 5.42 -5.87
N LEU A 85 9.68 6.66 -6.30
CA LEU A 85 8.85 7.67 -5.64
C LEU A 85 7.40 7.62 -6.15
N ASP A 86 7.22 7.45 -7.46
CA ASP A 86 5.91 7.53 -8.10
C ASP A 86 5.68 6.34 -9.05
N ILE A 87 5.00 5.32 -8.53
CA ILE A 87 4.61 4.12 -9.28
C ILE A 87 3.60 4.46 -10.37
N ASP A 88 2.70 5.41 -10.10
CA ASP A 88 1.63 5.75 -11.00
C ASP A 88 2.16 6.45 -12.26
N LEU A 89 3.11 7.36 -12.06
CA LEU A 89 3.84 7.98 -13.16
C LEU A 89 4.69 6.94 -13.93
N ALA A 90 5.33 6.01 -13.23
CA ALA A 90 6.10 4.93 -13.88
C ALA A 90 5.21 4.05 -14.78
N LEU A 91 3.98 3.74 -14.34
CA LEU A 91 2.99 3.01 -15.13
C LEU A 91 2.54 3.81 -16.36
N ARG A 92 2.15 5.08 -16.16
CA ARG A 92 1.72 5.98 -17.24
C ARG A 92 2.79 6.16 -18.33
N LYS A 93 4.07 6.23 -17.92
CA LYS A 93 5.21 6.32 -18.84
C LYS A 93 5.58 4.99 -19.50
N GLY A 94 5.06 3.86 -19.00
CA GLY A 94 5.35 2.51 -19.50
C GLY A 94 6.69 1.94 -19.03
N TYR A 95 7.27 2.52 -17.97
CA TYR A 95 8.42 1.97 -17.26
C TYR A 95 8.02 0.88 -16.27
N LEU A 96 6.73 0.73 -16.00
CA LEU A 96 6.16 -0.46 -15.40
C LEU A 96 5.08 -0.99 -16.33
N LYS A 97 5.05 -2.31 -16.48
CA LYS A 97 3.94 -3.04 -17.10
C LYS A 97 3.39 -3.99 -16.07
N ILE A 98 2.08 -3.99 -15.95
CA ILE A 98 1.33 -4.90 -15.09
C ILE A 98 0.33 -5.58 -16.01
N GLU A 99 0.20 -6.89 -15.88
CA GLU A 99 -0.98 -7.56 -16.41
C GLU A 99 -2.20 -7.08 -15.63
N LEU A 100 -3.39 -7.11 -16.22
CA LEU A 100 -4.62 -6.65 -15.55
C LEU A 100 -5.11 -7.68 -14.52
N GLU A 101 -4.22 -8.11 -13.63
CA GLU A 101 -4.49 -9.01 -12.53
C GLU A 101 -4.34 -8.28 -11.19
N LEU A 102 -5.30 -8.52 -10.29
CA LEU A 102 -5.30 -7.91 -8.96
C LEU A 102 -4.02 -8.27 -8.17
N LYS A 103 -3.49 -9.48 -8.36
CA LYS A 103 -2.29 -9.97 -7.69
C LYS A 103 -1.05 -9.13 -8.01
N ASP A 104 -0.92 -8.65 -9.25
CA ASP A 104 0.23 -7.86 -9.66
C ASP A 104 0.15 -6.42 -9.13
N ILE A 105 -1.05 -5.83 -9.10
CA ILE A 105 -1.26 -4.51 -8.49
C ILE A 105 -1.04 -4.60 -6.97
N LEU A 106 -1.52 -5.66 -6.32
CA LEU A 106 -1.24 -5.92 -4.91
C LEU A 106 0.26 -6.04 -4.63
N ARG A 107 0.99 -6.79 -5.45
CA ARG A 107 2.45 -6.92 -5.32
C ARG A 107 3.12 -5.54 -5.38
N LEU A 108 2.77 -4.71 -6.35
CA LEU A 108 3.33 -3.36 -6.46
C LEU A 108 2.95 -2.48 -5.29
N HIS A 109 1.71 -2.57 -4.84
CA HIS A 109 1.23 -1.88 -3.63
C HIS A 109 2.11 -2.22 -2.42
N HIS A 110 2.43 -3.50 -2.19
CA HIS A 110 3.30 -3.89 -1.09
C HIS A 110 4.74 -3.42 -1.23
N LEU A 111 5.31 -3.47 -2.44
CA LEU A 111 6.67 -2.99 -2.68
C LEU A 111 6.78 -1.47 -2.45
N ALA A 112 5.67 -0.75 -2.58
CA ALA A 112 5.56 0.69 -2.35
C ALA A 112 5.42 1.09 -0.88
N LEU A 113 4.87 0.19 -0.04
CA LEU A 113 4.57 0.54 1.35
C LEU A 113 5.87 0.64 2.17
N PRO A 114 6.06 1.74 2.93
CA PRO A 114 7.19 1.84 3.83
C PRO A 114 7.06 0.78 4.93
N SER A 115 8.15 0.05 5.18
CA SER A 115 8.23 -0.89 6.30
C SER A 115 8.36 -0.13 7.62
N SER A 116 7.75 -0.64 8.70
CA SER A 116 7.92 -0.09 10.05
C SER A 116 9.27 -0.42 10.69
N VAL A 117 10.20 -1.04 9.93
CA VAL A 117 11.53 -1.42 10.42
C VAL A 117 12.65 -0.58 9.80
N ALA A 118 13.71 -0.42 10.58
CA ALA A 118 14.99 0.07 10.06
C ALA A 118 15.79 -1.11 9.47
N ILE A 119 16.23 -0.97 8.22
CA ILE A 119 17.10 -1.95 7.56
C ILE A 119 18.42 -1.25 7.28
N LEU A 120 19.50 -1.76 7.90
CA LEU A 120 20.85 -1.18 7.78
C LEU A 120 20.92 0.33 8.09
N GLY A 121 20.15 0.77 9.10
CA GLY A 121 20.08 2.18 9.50
C GLY A 121 19.19 3.07 8.63
N GLU A 122 18.63 2.56 7.53
CA GLU A 122 17.55 3.21 6.78
C GLU A 122 16.20 2.84 7.41
N ILE A 123 15.53 3.79 8.07
CA ILE A 123 14.12 3.58 8.43
C ILE A 123 13.33 3.68 7.14
N LYS A 124 12.62 2.62 6.75
CA LYS A 124 11.78 2.68 5.56
C LYS A 124 10.65 3.67 5.83
N GLY A 125 10.49 4.67 4.96
CA GLY A 125 9.61 5.80 5.23
C GLY A 125 10.18 6.85 6.19
N ASP A 126 11.50 6.89 6.42
CA ASP A 126 12.18 7.82 7.35
C ASP A 126 11.73 9.28 7.23
N GLU A 127 11.41 9.74 6.03
CA GLU A 127 10.91 11.10 5.80
C GLU A 127 9.60 11.34 6.54
N SER A 128 8.70 10.35 6.55
CA SER A 128 7.42 10.37 7.28
C SER A 128 7.58 10.20 8.78
N TYR A 129 8.59 9.48 9.27
CA TYR A 129 8.82 9.30 10.72
C TYR A 129 9.64 10.45 11.34
N ARG A 130 10.56 11.04 10.58
CA ARG A 130 11.36 12.21 10.99
C ARG A 130 10.53 13.51 11.03
N THR A 131 9.40 13.56 10.31
CA THR A 131 8.39 14.62 10.44
C THR A 131 7.52 14.51 11.67
N LEU A 132 7.41 13.32 12.26
CA LEU A 132 6.52 13.14 13.40
C LEU A 132 7.15 13.76 14.64
N PRO A 133 6.35 14.34 15.54
CA PRO A 133 6.82 14.70 16.87
C PRO A 133 7.55 13.50 17.48
N LYS A 134 8.81 13.70 17.89
CA LYS A 134 9.71 12.61 18.32
C LYS A 134 9.17 11.81 19.52
N LEU A 135 8.15 12.32 20.20
CA LEU A 135 7.42 11.66 21.28
C LEU A 135 5.94 12.05 21.21
N PRO A 136 5.00 11.11 20.99
CA PRO A 136 3.64 11.32 21.47
C PRO A 136 3.70 11.46 23.00
N LEU A 137 3.00 12.44 23.58
CA LEU A 137 2.87 12.56 25.05
C LEU A 137 2.26 11.29 25.72
N ARG A 138 1.74 10.37 24.91
CA ARG A 138 0.98 9.17 25.26
C ARG A 138 1.57 7.87 24.69
N VAL A 139 2.90 7.71 24.66
CA VAL A 139 3.57 6.51 24.07
C VAL A 139 2.99 5.20 24.60
N LYS A 140 2.85 5.06 25.93
CA LYS A 140 2.35 3.83 26.54
C LYS A 140 0.93 3.48 26.08
N GLU A 141 0.05 4.48 26.01
CA GLU A 141 -1.33 4.28 25.59
C GLU A 141 -1.42 3.96 24.10
N LYS A 142 -0.65 4.66 23.24
CA LYS A 142 -0.53 4.33 21.81
C LYS A 142 -0.02 2.90 21.61
N SER A 143 1.03 2.52 22.35
CA SER A 143 1.58 1.16 22.31
C SER A 143 0.56 0.11 22.75
N ARG A 144 -0.28 0.38 23.75
CA ARG A 144 -1.35 -0.53 24.18
C ARG A 144 -2.41 -0.72 23.11
N VAL A 145 -2.89 0.36 22.48
CA VAL A 145 -3.85 0.29 21.36
C VAL A 145 -3.27 -0.52 20.20
N ASN A 146 -2.02 -0.23 19.83
CA ASN A 146 -1.33 -0.95 18.77
C ASN A 146 -1.17 -2.45 19.10
N ALA A 147 -0.68 -2.78 20.29
CA ALA A 147 -0.47 -4.16 20.72
C ALA A 147 -1.77 -4.97 20.71
N LEU A 148 -2.89 -4.38 21.19
CA LEU A 148 -4.18 -5.06 21.17
C LEU A 148 -4.71 -5.28 19.76
N LEU A 149 -4.56 -4.30 18.88
CA LEU A 149 -4.97 -4.44 17.50
C LEU A 149 -4.14 -5.49 16.76
N GLU A 150 -2.82 -5.46 16.91
CA GLU A 150 -1.92 -6.47 16.36
C GLU A 150 -2.25 -7.87 16.88
N TYR A 151 -2.52 -8.00 18.18
CA TYR A 151 -3.00 -9.24 18.78
C TYR A 151 -4.29 -9.71 18.11
N MET A 152 -5.32 -8.87 18.01
CA MET A 152 -6.60 -9.22 17.38
C MET A 152 -6.48 -9.55 15.89
N ARG A 153 -5.55 -8.90 15.19
CA ARG A 153 -5.30 -9.06 13.75
C ARG A 153 -4.60 -10.39 13.43
N CYS A 154 -3.70 -10.82 14.31
CA CYS A 154 -2.90 -12.03 14.16
C CYS A 154 -3.56 -13.26 14.80
N LEU A 155 -4.39 -13.09 15.82
CA LEU A 155 -5.03 -14.19 16.56
C LEU A 155 -5.74 -15.21 15.64
N PRO A 156 -6.47 -14.83 14.57
CA PRO A 156 -7.07 -15.79 13.63
C PRO A 156 -6.09 -16.63 12.79
N HIS A 157 -4.79 -16.32 12.83
CA HIS A 157 -3.73 -17.10 12.16
C HIS A 157 -3.08 -18.13 13.09
N ALA A 158 -3.34 -18.06 14.39
CA ALA A 158 -2.75 -18.99 15.36
C ALA A 158 -2.99 -20.48 15.03
N PRO A 159 -4.15 -20.91 14.52
CA PRO A 159 -4.33 -22.31 14.11
C PRO A 159 -3.42 -22.76 12.96
N GLU A 160 -3.08 -21.86 12.03
CA GLU A 160 -2.20 -22.17 10.90
C GLU A 160 -0.73 -22.21 11.32
N GLU A 161 -0.35 -21.41 12.33
CA GLU A 161 0.98 -21.46 12.93
C GLU A 161 1.27 -22.85 13.54
N GLU A 162 0.26 -23.53 14.07
CA GLU A 162 0.39 -24.92 14.57
C GLU A 162 0.72 -25.90 13.43
N GLU A 163 0.03 -25.79 12.28
CA GLU A 163 0.29 -26.60 11.08
C GLU A 163 1.71 -26.34 10.55
N LEU A 164 2.10 -25.06 10.47
CA LEU A 164 3.41 -24.62 9.99
C LEU A 164 4.55 -25.16 10.85
N LEU A 165 4.43 -25.09 12.18
CA LEU A 165 5.48 -25.51 13.11
C LEU A 165 5.81 -27.01 12.98
N GLU A 166 4.82 -27.85 12.65
CA GLU A 166 5.07 -29.26 12.34
C GLU A 166 5.70 -29.45 10.96
N GLU A 167 5.30 -28.68 9.95
CA GLU A 167 5.87 -28.77 8.59
C GLU A 167 7.36 -28.38 8.53
N VAL A 168 7.75 -27.36 9.30
CA VAL A 168 9.11 -26.79 9.30
C VAL A 168 10.04 -27.39 10.34
N LYS A 169 9.54 -28.35 11.13
CA LYS A 169 10.30 -29.07 12.16
C LYS A 169 11.55 -29.71 11.56
N GLY A 170 12.71 -29.36 12.12
CA GLY A 170 14.02 -29.80 11.62
C GLY A 170 14.50 -29.12 10.33
N LYS A 171 13.73 -28.20 9.73
CA LYS A 171 14.11 -27.40 8.56
C LYS A 171 14.52 -25.97 8.93
N TRP A 172 13.89 -25.40 9.95
CA TRP A 172 14.16 -24.04 10.43
C TRP A 172 15.10 -24.02 11.64
N PRO A 173 15.76 -22.86 11.93
CA PRO A 173 16.57 -22.72 13.14
C PRO A 173 15.75 -23.02 14.40
N GLU A 174 16.27 -23.89 15.28
CA GLU A 174 15.57 -24.35 16.48
C GLU A 174 15.09 -23.21 17.38
N LYS A 175 15.90 -22.14 17.50
CA LYS A 175 15.54 -20.94 18.28
C LYS A 175 14.27 -20.25 17.77
N GLU A 176 14.07 -20.20 16.45
CA GLU A 176 12.90 -19.59 15.82
C GLU A 176 11.64 -20.43 16.06
N VAL A 177 11.76 -21.75 15.85
CA VAL A 177 10.67 -22.71 16.09
C VAL A 177 10.23 -22.69 17.56
N GLU A 178 11.19 -22.67 18.49
CA GLU A 178 10.90 -22.62 19.93
C GLU A 178 10.27 -21.29 20.34
N HIS A 179 10.70 -20.16 19.75
CA HIS A 179 10.09 -18.87 20.01
C HIS A 179 8.61 -18.84 19.59
N ARG A 180 8.31 -19.28 18.36
CA ARG A 180 6.95 -19.35 17.82
C ARG A 180 6.06 -20.31 18.61
N ARG A 181 6.58 -21.47 19.00
CA ARG A 181 5.87 -22.44 19.86
C ARG A 181 5.44 -21.80 21.18
N LYS A 182 6.35 -21.10 21.87
CA LYS A 182 6.02 -20.41 23.14
C LYS A 182 4.95 -19.33 22.96
N VAL A 183 4.96 -18.61 21.84
CA VAL A 183 3.92 -17.62 21.52
C VAL A 183 2.57 -18.31 21.35
N LEU A 184 2.52 -19.42 20.62
CA LEU A 184 1.29 -20.20 20.40
C LEU A 184 0.75 -20.79 21.72
N GLU A 185 1.61 -21.37 22.55
CA GLU A 185 1.25 -21.89 23.88
C GLU A 185 0.65 -20.79 24.76
N LYS A 186 1.27 -19.61 24.76
CA LYS A 186 0.75 -18.45 25.49
C LYS A 186 -0.64 -18.05 25.02
N ILE A 187 -0.87 -17.99 23.70
CA ILE A 187 -2.19 -17.69 23.14
C ILE A 187 -3.22 -18.72 23.61
N LYS A 188 -2.91 -20.02 23.51
CA LYS A 188 -3.81 -21.11 23.95
C LYS A 188 -4.11 -21.06 25.44
N ALA A 189 -3.19 -20.58 26.27
CA ALA A 189 -3.41 -20.40 27.71
C ALA A 189 -4.32 -19.19 28.04
N GLU A 190 -4.39 -18.20 27.16
CA GLU A 190 -5.16 -16.96 27.36
C GLU A 190 -6.61 -17.03 26.87
N ILE A 191 -6.97 -18.09 26.13
CA ILE A 191 -8.29 -18.26 25.53
C ILE A 191 -8.90 -19.61 25.91
N THR A 192 -10.21 -19.69 25.86
CA THR A 192 -10.96 -20.93 26.11
C THR A 192 -10.90 -21.88 24.92
N GLU A 193 -11.14 -23.17 25.17
CA GLU A 193 -11.30 -24.20 24.12
C GLU A 193 -12.37 -23.82 23.08
N GLU A 194 -13.45 -23.18 23.52
CA GLU A 194 -14.52 -22.72 22.63
C GLU A 194 -14.07 -21.56 21.74
N GLU A 195 -13.29 -20.61 22.29
CA GLU A 195 -12.68 -19.54 21.50
C GLU A 195 -11.67 -20.11 20.49
N TRP A 196 -10.87 -21.11 20.88
CA TRP A 196 -9.96 -21.78 19.96
C TRP A 196 -10.71 -22.44 18.79
N ARG A 197 -11.80 -23.16 19.06
CA ARG A 197 -12.65 -23.76 18.00
C ARG A 197 -13.17 -22.71 17.02
N LYS A 198 -13.65 -21.57 17.53
CA LYS A 198 -14.09 -20.44 16.69
C LYS A 198 -12.96 -19.87 15.85
N LEU A 199 -11.73 -19.81 16.38
CA LEU A 199 -10.56 -19.38 15.62
C LEU A 199 -10.20 -20.37 14.51
N VAL A 200 -10.30 -21.68 14.76
CA VAL A 200 -10.08 -22.71 13.73
C VAL A 200 -11.09 -22.56 12.58
N GLU A 201 -12.37 -22.38 12.91
CA GLU A 201 -13.41 -22.14 11.90
C GLU A 201 -13.19 -20.84 11.13
N LEU A 202 -12.88 -19.76 11.85
CA LEU A 202 -12.55 -18.47 11.25
C LEU A 202 -11.34 -18.61 10.32
N ASN A 203 -10.25 -19.24 10.75
CA ASN A 203 -9.06 -19.45 9.93
C ASN A 203 -9.38 -20.17 8.61
N LYS A 204 -10.18 -21.25 8.66
CA LYS A 204 -10.66 -21.96 7.46
C LYS A 204 -11.48 -21.07 6.54
N GLU A 205 -12.33 -20.20 7.09
CA GLU A 205 -13.02 -19.21 6.29
C GLU A 205 -12.05 -18.22 5.66
N LEU A 206 -11.11 -17.66 6.43
CA LEU A 206 -10.12 -16.68 5.97
C LEU A 206 -9.25 -17.21 4.83
N LYS A 207 -8.99 -18.52 4.75
CA LYS A 207 -8.32 -19.17 3.59
C LYS A 207 -9.03 -18.87 2.25
N LYS A 208 -10.33 -18.53 2.25
CA LYS A 208 -11.09 -18.12 1.06
C LYS A 208 -10.87 -16.68 0.59
N TRP A 209 -10.09 -15.89 1.34
CA TRP A 209 -9.69 -14.53 0.94
C TRP A 209 -8.42 -14.54 0.07
N GLY A 210 -7.87 -15.74 -0.18
CA GLY A 210 -6.79 -16.03 -1.13
C GLY A 210 -5.66 -15.02 -1.08
N ILE A 211 -5.49 -14.21 -2.13
CA ILE A 211 -4.35 -13.29 -2.28
C ILE A 211 -4.25 -12.21 -1.20
N PHE A 212 -5.34 -11.90 -0.49
CA PHE A 212 -5.31 -10.94 0.62
C PHE A 212 -4.84 -11.55 1.95
N LEU A 213 -4.92 -12.87 2.11
CA LEU A 213 -4.66 -13.53 3.38
C LEU A 213 -3.19 -13.40 3.85
N PRO A 214 -2.16 -13.69 3.01
CA PRO A 214 -0.76 -13.77 3.44
C PRO A 214 -0.20 -12.46 3.99
N THR A 215 -0.82 -11.34 3.62
CA THR A 215 -0.34 -10.01 3.98
C THR A 215 -1.06 -9.45 5.21
N THR A 216 -1.95 -10.26 5.81
CA THR A 216 -2.50 -10.11 7.15
C THR A 216 -3.30 -8.81 7.44
N GLY A 217 -3.45 -7.91 6.47
CA GLY A 217 -4.27 -6.68 6.52
C GLY A 217 -3.88 -5.75 7.67
N GLY A 218 -2.75 -5.05 7.53
CA GLY A 218 -2.25 -4.07 8.51
C GLY A 218 -3.05 -2.77 8.57
N LEU A 219 -2.68 -1.89 9.51
CA LEU A 219 -3.29 -0.56 9.68
C LEU A 219 -2.95 0.50 8.63
N PRO A 220 -1.83 0.43 7.87
CA PRO A 220 -1.68 1.30 6.73
C PRO A 220 -2.90 1.25 5.79
N GLU A 221 -3.48 0.06 5.58
CA GLU A 221 -4.42 -0.27 4.51
C GLU A 221 -5.84 0.29 4.68
N LEU A 222 -6.29 0.54 5.92
CA LEU A 222 -7.60 1.17 6.21
C LEU A 222 -7.65 2.65 5.80
N TYR A 223 -6.53 3.36 5.96
CA TYR A 223 -6.46 4.81 5.72
C TYR A 223 -5.84 5.16 4.37
N ILE A 224 -5.39 4.19 3.56
CA ILE A 224 -4.77 4.48 2.25
C ILE A 224 -5.67 5.33 1.36
N PRO A 225 -6.99 5.07 1.23
CA PRO A 225 -7.87 5.92 0.42
C PRO A 225 -7.96 7.33 0.98
N PHE A 226 -7.96 7.50 2.29
CA PHE A 226 -7.90 8.83 2.92
C PHE A 226 -6.57 9.52 2.63
N MET A 227 -5.46 8.80 2.75
CA MET A 227 -4.14 9.34 2.50
C MET A 227 -3.97 9.74 1.05
N ARG A 228 -4.49 8.95 0.10
CA ARG A 228 -4.45 9.23 -1.35
C ARG A 228 -5.37 10.38 -1.76
N SER A 229 -6.60 10.39 -1.26
CA SER A 229 -7.62 11.38 -1.63
C SER A 229 -7.51 12.72 -0.88
N ASN A 230 -6.86 12.73 0.29
CA ASN A 230 -6.56 13.95 1.06
C ASN A 230 -5.08 14.36 0.95
N VAL A 231 -4.33 13.86 -0.04
CA VAL A 231 -3.24 14.67 -0.59
C VAL A 231 -3.90 15.83 -1.35
N PHE A 232 -4.56 16.72 -0.60
CA PHE A 232 -4.82 18.07 -1.09
C PHE A 232 -3.48 18.55 -1.62
N GLU A 233 -3.51 19.06 -2.85
CA GLU A 233 -2.36 19.67 -3.51
C GLU A 233 -1.48 20.30 -2.45
N ILE A 234 -0.28 19.75 -2.23
CA ILE A 234 0.74 20.52 -1.54
C ILE A 234 0.78 21.81 -2.33
N PRO A 235 0.45 22.98 -1.75
CA PRO A 235 0.50 24.22 -2.49
C PRO A 235 1.93 24.28 -3.03
N ARG A 236 2.09 24.08 -4.34
CA ARG A 236 3.41 24.09 -4.99
C ARG A 236 4.04 25.48 -4.87
N GLU A 237 3.23 26.44 -4.47
CA GLU A 237 3.50 27.84 -4.16
C GLU A 237 3.00 28.00 -2.71
N GLU A 238 3.81 27.79 -1.67
CA GLU A 238 4.44 28.86 -0.90
C GLU A 238 5.21 28.23 0.29
N SER A 239 6.13 27.30 0.00
CA SER A 239 6.98 26.70 1.03
C SER A 239 7.71 27.76 1.89
N ASP A 240 8.03 28.91 1.29
CA ASP A 240 8.64 30.04 1.98
C ASP A 240 7.72 30.76 2.96
N HIS A 241 6.42 30.87 2.68
CA HIS A 241 5.47 31.49 3.60
C HIS A 241 5.30 30.65 4.87
N VAL A 242 5.16 29.32 4.71
CA VAL A 242 5.05 28.40 5.85
C VAL A 242 6.35 28.38 6.67
N ILE A 243 7.51 28.36 6.03
CA ILE A 243 8.81 28.46 6.73
C ILE A 243 8.90 29.80 7.48
N ALA A 244 8.50 30.91 6.86
CA ALA A 244 8.51 32.23 7.49
C ALA A 244 7.59 32.30 8.71
N GLU A 245 6.39 31.72 8.65
CA GLU A 245 5.49 31.61 9.80
C GLU A 245 6.10 30.80 10.94
N TYR A 246 6.68 29.63 10.64
CA TYR A 246 7.35 28.82 11.67
C TYR A 246 8.55 29.55 12.27
N MET A 247 9.35 30.26 11.47
CA MET A 247 10.44 31.12 11.97
C MET A 247 9.90 32.21 12.89
N ARG A 248 8.79 32.87 12.51
CA ARG A 248 8.14 33.92 13.33
C ARG A 248 7.69 33.39 14.69
N HIS A 249 7.04 32.22 14.70
CA HIS A 249 6.46 31.62 15.90
C HIS A 249 7.48 30.92 16.80
N THR A 250 8.47 30.24 16.22
CA THR A 250 9.44 29.42 16.99
C THR A 250 10.76 30.12 17.27
N LYS A 251 11.04 31.24 16.59
CA LYS A 251 12.32 31.97 16.61
C LYS A 251 13.53 31.15 16.15
N LEU A 252 13.31 30.00 15.52
CA LEU A 252 14.38 29.17 14.97
C LEU A 252 14.88 29.74 13.63
N PRO A 253 16.17 29.59 13.31
CA PRO A 253 16.72 30.00 12.03
C PRO A 253 16.15 29.14 10.89
N ARG A 254 16.12 29.69 9.67
CA ARG A 254 15.53 29.05 8.49
C ARG A 254 16.11 27.65 8.24
N GLU A 255 17.42 27.50 8.45
CA GLU A 255 18.17 26.26 8.22
C GLU A 255 17.76 25.15 9.20
N ALA A 256 17.16 25.52 10.34
CA ALA A 256 16.60 24.57 11.30
C ALA A 256 15.17 24.12 10.95
N ILE A 257 14.51 24.78 9.99
CA ILE A 257 13.12 24.51 9.59
C ILE A 257 13.11 23.96 8.17
N LYS A 258 13.09 22.62 8.07
CA LYS A 258 12.99 21.93 6.79
C LYS A 258 11.54 21.51 6.56
N LEU A 259 10.89 22.12 5.57
CA LEU A 259 9.62 21.60 5.07
C LEU A 259 9.86 20.25 4.44
N LEU A 260 9.37 19.23 5.11
CA LEU A 260 9.38 17.87 4.60
C LEU A 260 8.19 17.75 3.65
N ARG A 261 8.39 17.12 2.49
CA ARG A 261 7.40 16.98 1.39
C ARG A 261 6.10 16.28 1.80
N TYR A 262 5.93 15.89 3.06
CA TYR A 262 4.86 15.02 3.50
C TYR A 262 4.25 15.46 4.83
N CYS A 263 2.93 15.41 4.88
CA CYS A 263 2.09 15.87 5.96
C CYS A 263 2.00 14.83 7.10
N PRO A 264 2.56 15.08 8.31
CA PRO A 264 2.52 14.13 9.43
C PRO A 264 1.12 13.79 9.94
N HIS A 265 0.08 14.53 9.54
CA HIS A 265 -1.33 14.21 9.80
C HIS A 265 -1.85 13.03 8.95
N LEU A 266 -1.01 12.43 8.10
CA LEU A 266 -1.33 11.27 7.28
C LEU A 266 -0.66 9.98 7.77
N ASP A 267 -0.08 9.92 8.98
CA ASP A 267 0.36 8.64 9.57
C ASP A 267 -0.88 7.77 9.89
N PRO A 268 -1.08 6.63 9.21
CA PRO A 268 -2.26 5.79 9.41
C PRO A 268 -2.37 5.28 10.85
N TRP A 269 -1.25 5.07 11.55
CA TRP A 269 -1.26 4.63 12.95
C TRP A 269 -1.66 5.75 13.90
N ALA A 270 -1.27 6.99 13.61
CA ALA A 270 -1.70 8.16 14.38
C ALA A 270 -3.18 8.46 14.16
N LEU A 271 -3.66 8.35 12.91
CA LEU A 271 -5.08 8.53 12.56
C LEU A 271 -5.96 7.48 13.24
N TYR A 272 -5.56 6.21 13.19
CA TYR A 272 -6.31 5.15 13.86
C TYR A 272 -6.33 5.34 15.37
N TYR A 273 -5.19 5.65 15.99
CA TYR A 273 -5.13 5.93 17.43
C TYR A 273 -6.04 7.10 17.82
N ARG A 274 -6.00 8.20 17.04
CA ARG A 274 -6.91 9.35 17.22
C ARG A 274 -8.36 8.91 17.19
N ASP A 275 -8.75 8.11 16.20
CA ASP A 275 -10.14 7.68 16.03
C ASP A 275 -10.59 6.74 17.15
N VAL A 276 -9.70 5.90 17.69
CA VAL A 276 -9.97 5.10 18.92
C VAL A 276 -10.16 6.00 20.14
N VAL A 277 -9.35 7.03 20.32
CA VAL A 277 -9.50 7.99 21.43
C VAL A 277 -10.81 8.77 21.30
N ILE A 278 -11.20 9.17 20.08
CA ILE A 278 -12.49 9.82 19.81
C ILE A 278 -13.64 8.86 20.13
N GLU A 279 -13.54 7.60 19.74
CA GLU A 279 -14.55 6.56 20.04
C GLU A 279 -14.74 6.30 21.53
N LEU A 280 -13.71 6.62 22.32
CA LEU A 280 -13.70 6.54 23.77
C LEU A 280 -13.96 7.90 24.43
N GLU A 281 -14.42 8.90 23.68
CA GLU A 281 -14.75 10.23 24.17
C GLU A 281 -13.60 10.90 24.94
N PHE A 282 -12.37 10.69 24.47
CA PHE A 282 -11.14 11.24 25.05
C PHE A 282 -10.85 10.81 26.51
N ARG A 283 -11.48 9.74 26.99
CA ARG A 283 -11.16 9.14 28.30
C ARG A 283 -9.67 8.84 28.44
N ASP A 284 -9.17 8.92 29.67
CA ASP A 284 -7.81 8.48 30.00
C ASP A 284 -7.71 6.98 29.74
N LEU A 285 -6.80 6.56 28.84
CA LEU A 285 -6.73 5.15 28.45
C LEU A 285 -6.17 4.28 29.57
N SER A 286 -5.55 4.84 30.61
CA SER A 286 -5.18 4.09 31.82
C SER A 286 -6.40 3.60 32.60
N GLU A 287 -7.55 4.26 32.47
CA GLU A 287 -8.81 3.92 33.12
C GLU A 287 -9.74 3.06 32.24
N VAL A 288 -9.38 2.85 30.97
CA VAL A 288 -10.15 2.03 30.02
C VAL A 288 -9.67 0.59 30.08
N SER A 289 -10.60 -0.36 30.21
CA SER A 289 -10.27 -1.80 30.21
C SER A 289 -9.85 -2.29 28.81
N ASP A 290 -9.09 -3.38 28.74
CA ASP A 290 -8.72 -4.00 27.45
C ASP A 290 -9.97 -4.43 26.65
N LYS A 291 -11.03 -4.84 27.34
CA LYS A 291 -12.30 -5.22 26.70
C LYS A 291 -12.94 -4.01 26.02
N GLU A 292 -13.08 -2.88 26.73
CA GLU A 292 -13.61 -1.64 26.15
C GLU A 292 -12.75 -1.15 24.98
N LEU A 293 -11.43 -1.25 25.12
CA LEU A 293 -10.49 -0.82 24.09
C LEU A 293 -10.59 -1.69 22.82
N LYS A 294 -10.69 -3.02 22.98
CA LYS A 294 -10.96 -3.95 21.86
C LYS A 294 -12.27 -3.63 21.15
N GLU A 295 -13.33 -3.27 21.89
CA GLU A 295 -14.61 -2.89 21.29
C GLU A 295 -14.53 -1.54 20.55
N ALA A 296 -13.80 -0.55 21.08
CA ALA A 296 -13.55 0.71 20.37
C ALA A 296 -12.78 0.50 19.07
N ILE A 297 -11.72 -0.33 19.10
CA ILE A 297 -10.95 -0.76 17.92
C ILE A 297 -11.89 -1.38 16.85
N LYS A 298 -12.78 -2.29 17.25
CA LYS A 298 -13.77 -2.88 16.33
C LYS A 298 -14.65 -1.81 15.69
N ARG A 299 -15.23 -0.91 16.49
CA ARG A 299 -16.11 0.16 15.99
C ARG A 299 -15.39 1.09 15.01
N VAL A 300 -14.13 1.46 15.29
CA VAL A 300 -13.31 2.28 14.37
C VAL A 300 -13.06 1.54 13.06
N ALA A 301 -12.72 0.25 13.09
CA ALA A 301 -12.52 -0.54 11.87
C ALA A 301 -13.81 -0.64 11.03
N GLU A 302 -14.96 -0.87 11.67
CA GLU A 302 -16.26 -0.90 10.99
C GLU A 302 -16.66 0.45 10.39
N LYS A 303 -16.46 1.56 11.13
CA LYS A 303 -16.73 2.92 10.65
C LYS A 303 -15.89 3.22 9.40
N ASN A 304 -14.60 2.89 9.44
CA ASN A 304 -13.72 3.05 8.29
C ASN A 304 -14.18 2.22 7.10
N LEU A 305 -14.54 0.93 7.29
CA LEU A 305 -15.04 0.11 6.18
C LEU A 305 -16.36 0.62 5.58
N LYS A 306 -17.30 1.07 6.44
CA LYS A 306 -18.55 1.70 5.99
C LYS A 306 -18.28 2.96 5.15
N PHE A 307 -17.31 3.76 5.56
CA PHE A 307 -16.91 4.94 4.80
C PHE A 307 -16.25 4.58 3.47
N LEU A 308 -15.37 3.58 3.42
CA LEU A 308 -14.79 3.09 2.17
C LEU A 308 -15.88 2.59 1.21
N LEU A 309 -16.85 1.84 1.71
CA LEU A 309 -18.02 1.42 0.93
C LEU A 309 -18.79 2.63 0.38
N TYR A 310 -19.01 3.66 1.18
CA TYR A 310 -19.66 4.89 0.76
C TYR A 310 -18.90 5.61 -0.36
N LEU A 311 -17.56 5.68 -0.28
CA LEU A 311 -16.72 6.29 -1.32
C LEU A 311 -16.71 5.48 -2.63
N ILE A 312 -16.72 4.15 -2.55
CA ILE A 312 -16.64 3.26 -3.71
C ILE A 312 -17.99 3.03 -4.39
N GLN A 313 -19.09 3.16 -3.65
CA GLN A 313 -20.43 2.90 -4.18
C GLN A 313 -20.75 3.70 -5.45
N PRO A 314 -20.47 5.02 -5.56
CA PRO A 314 -20.69 5.76 -6.80
C PRO A 314 -19.94 5.19 -8.01
N LEU A 315 -18.71 4.72 -7.83
CA LEU A 315 -17.93 4.06 -8.89
C LEU A 315 -18.61 2.76 -9.33
N ILE A 316 -19.05 1.92 -8.40
CA ILE A 316 -19.76 0.67 -8.72
C ILE A 316 -21.03 0.96 -9.53
N GLU A 317 -21.82 1.94 -9.10
CA GLU A 317 -23.06 2.31 -9.80
C GLU A 317 -22.81 2.91 -11.18
N ASP A 318 -21.74 3.69 -11.34
CA ASP A 318 -21.32 4.19 -12.65
C ASP A 318 -20.85 3.04 -13.58
N ILE A 319 -20.10 2.06 -13.06
CA ILE A 319 -19.68 0.86 -13.82
C ILE A 319 -20.89 0.03 -14.25
N LYS A 320 -21.84 -0.22 -13.35
CA LYS A 320 -23.09 -0.91 -13.68
C LYS A 320 -23.82 -0.25 -14.84
N ARG A 321 -23.91 1.08 -14.84
CA ARG A 321 -24.67 1.83 -15.85
C ARG A 321 -23.95 1.98 -17.19
N ARG A 322 -22.63 2.15 -17.18
CA ARG A 322 -21.85 2.64 -18.34
C ARG A 322 -20.73 1.70 -18.78
N GLY A 323 -20.47 0.65 -18.01
CA GLY A 323 -19.29 -0.19 -18.16
C GLY A 323 -17.99 0.55 -17.84
N VAL A 324 -16.90 -0.20 -17.81
CA VAL A 324 -15.55 0.33 -17.49
C VAL A 324 -15.15 1.43 -18.46
N LYS A 325 -15.35 1.23 -19.76
CA LYS A 325 -15.02 2.21 -20.79
C LYS A 325 -15.78 3.53 -20.60
N GLY A 326 -17.10 3.47 -20.38
CA GLY A 326 -17.92 4.67 -20.20
C GLY A 326 -17.58 5.43 -18.91
N VAL A 327 -17.17 4.73 -17.85
CA VAL A 327 -16.64 5.39 -16.63
C VAL A 327 -15.34 6.13 -16.91
N LEU A 328 -14.38 5.47 -17.58
CA LEU A 328 -13.11 6.11 -17.91
C LEU A 328 -13.29 7.31 -18.85
N GLU A 329 -14.18 7.23 -19.83
CA GLU A 329 -14.53 8.36 -20.69
C GLU A 329 -15.10 9.54 -19.89
N LYS A 330 -16.01 9.27 -18.95
CA LYS A 330 -16.58 10.29 -18.05
C LYS A 330 -15.50 10.94 -17.19
N TRP A 331 -14.66 10.14 -16.53
CA TRP A 331 -13.64 10.64 -15.60
C TRP A 331 -12.51 11.38 -16.31
N ASN A 332 -12.17 10.99 -17.53
CA ASN A 332 -11.06 11.56 -18.29
C ASN A 332 -11.43 12.72 -19.20
N LYS A 333 -12.71 13.13 -19.22
CA LYS A 333 -13.23 14.12 -20.18
C LYS A 333 -12.45 15.43 -20.17
N GLU A 334 -12.07 15.91 -18.99
CA GLU A 334 -11.43 17.22 -18.79
C GLU A 334 -9.99 17.10 -18.30
N LEU A 335 -9.46 15.87 -18.24
CA LEU A 335 -8.10 15.63 -17.75
C LEU A 335 -7.07 15.70 -18.87
N PRO A 336 -5.93 16.38 -18.66
CA PRO A 336 -4.77 16.30 -19.54
C PRO A 336 -4.37 14.84 -19.80
N VAL A 337 -3.84 14.53 -20.98
CA VAL A 337 -3.46 13.16 -21.37
C VAL A 337 -2.58 12.48 -20.30
N GLY A 338 -1.64 13.23 -19.74
CA GLY A 338 -0.73 12.73 -18.71
C GLY A 338 -1.38 12.44 -17.36
N LEU A 339 -2.63 12.86 -17.12
CA LEU A 339 -3.37 12.69 -15.87
C LEU A 339 -4.59 11.77 -16.00
N LYS A 340 -4.78 11.11 -17.15
CA LYS A 340 -5.94 10.27 -17.39
C LYS A 340 -5.90 9.00 -16.55
N TYR A 341 -7.03 8.69 -15.92
CA TYR A 341 -7.29 7.44 -15.27
C TYR A 341 -7.34 6.28 -16.27
N THR A 342 -6.97 5.11 -15.79
CA THR A 342 -6.93 3.83 -16.51
C THR A 342 -7.66 2.75 -15.71
N LYS A 343 -7.83 1.57 -16.31
CA LYS A 343 -8.43 0.40 -15.64
C LYS A 343 -7.66 -0.01 -14.37
N HIS A 344 -6.36 0.24 -14.29
CA HIS A 344 -5.54 -0.04 -13.12
C HIS A 344 -5.97 0.77 -11.90
N TYR A 345 -6.44 2.02 -12.09
CA TYR A 345 -6.90 2.84 -10.97
C TYR A 345 -8.18 2.27 -10.38
N ILE A 346 -9.13 1.87 -11.23
CA ILE A 346 -10.37 1.17 -10.82
C ILE A 346 -10.02 -0.11 -10.06
N LEU A 347 -9.09 -0.92 -10.59
CA LEU A 347 -8.66 -2.15 -9.94
C LEU A 347 -7.91 -1.88 -8.62
N SER A 348 -7.19 -0.76 -8.51
CA SER A 348 -6.45 -0.40 -7.29
C SER A 348 -7.37 -0.09 -6.10
N GLU A 349 -8.61 0.34 -6.35
CA GLU A 349 -9.61 0.56 -5.29
C GLU A 349 -10.05 -0.74 -4.60
N ALA A 350 -9.89 -1.88 -5.28
CA ALA A 350 -10.20 -3.19 -4.71
C ALA A 350 -9.24 -3.58 -3.58
N ILE A 351 -8.04 -2.98 -3.55
CA ILE A 351 -6.98 -3.29 -2.59
C ILE A 351 -7.32 -2.82 -1.17
N PRO A 352 -7.51 -1.51 -0.91
CA PRO A 352 -7.81 -1.02 0.44
C PRO A 352 -9.14 -1.59 0.94
N LEU A 353 -10.13 -1.75 0.06
CA LEU A 353 -11.42 -2.35 0.42
C LEU A 353 -11.29 -3.84 0.80
N GLY A 354 -10.45 -4.60 0.09
CA GLY A 354 -10.18 -6.01 0.39
C GLY A 354 -9.46 -6.19 1.73
N TYR A 355 -8.46 -5.36 2.03
CA TYR A 355 -7.78 -5.39 3.32
C TYR A 355 -8.67 -4.96 4.48
N ALA A 356 -9.44 -3.89 4.29
CA ALA A 356 -10.39 -3.41 5.28
C ALA A 356 -11.48 -4.47 5.56
N SER A 357 -12.00 -5.11 4.52
CA SER A 357 -12.94 -6.25 4.62
C SER A 357 -12.33 -7.39 5.43
N LEU A 358 -11.10 -7.83 5.11
CA LEU A 358 -10.42 -8.90 5.81
C LEU A 358 -10.21 -8.58 7.29
N LEU A 359 -9.78 -7.36 7.62
CA LEU A 359 -9.61 -6.93 9.00
C LEU A 359 -10.95 -6.94 9.75
N VAL A 360 -12.00 -6.36 9.19
CA VAL A 360 -13.34 -6.36 9.82
C VAL A 360 -13.88 -7.79 10.00
N ARG A 361 -13.61 -8.70 9.05
CA ARG A 361 -13.95 -10.12 9.20
C ARG A 361 -13.27 -10.75 10.41
N LYS A 362 -11.96 -10.51 10.57
CA LYS A 362 -11.15 -10.99 11.71
C LYS A 362 -11.64 -10.44 13.05
N LEU A 363 -12.11 -9.21 13.05
CA LEU A 363 -12.63 -8.51 14.23
C LEU A 363 -14.05 -8.92 14.62
N GLY A 364 -14.71 -9.77 13.80
CA GLY A 364 -15.95 -10.46 14.15
C GLY A 364 -17.18 -10.04 13.34
N ASN A 365 -17.10 -9.03 12.49
CA ASN A 365 -18.25 -8.55 11.71
C ASN A 365 -18.27 -9.19 10.32
N LYS A 366 -18.91 -10.35 10.21
CA LYS A 366 -19.01 -11.15 8.99
C LYS A 366 -19.81 -10.45 7.89
N GLU A 367 -20.99 -9.92 8.23
CA GLU A 367 -21.92 -9.33 7.26
C GLU A 367 -21.31 -8.12 6.53
N LEU A 368 -20.73 -7.18 7.27
CA LEU A 368 -20.11 -6.00 6.68
C LEU A 368 -18.89 -6.37 5.82
N ALA A 369 -18.09 -7.34 6.28
CA ALA A 369 -16.95 -7.83 5.54
C ALA A 369 -17.35 -8.50 4.22
N GLU A 370 -18.38 -9.35 4.22
CA GLU A 370 -18.89 -10.03 3.02
C GLU A 370 -19.47 -9.03 2.01
N LYS A 371 -20.20 -8.01 2.48
CA LYS A 371 -20.66 -6.91 1.62
C LYS A 371 -19.50 -6.19 0.93
N ALA A 372 -18.44 -5.87 1.67
CA ALA A 372 -17.25 -5.24 1.09
C ALA A 372 -16.50 -6.16 0.14
N LEU A 373 -16.37 -7.44 0.46
CA LEU A 373 -15.74 -8.43 -0.41
C LEU A 373 -16.50 -8.57 -1.74
N GLN A 374 -17.83 -8.46 -1.72
CA GLN A 374 -18.63 -8.45 -2.95
C GLN A 374 -18.27 -7.25 -3.84
N TYR A 375 -18.08 -6.05 -3.28
CA TYR A 375 -17.65 -4.87 -4.04
C TYR A 375 -16.25 -5.04 -4.63
N VAL A 376 -15.32 -5.62 -3.86
CA VAL A 376 -13.98 -6.00 -4.36
C VAL A 376 -14.11 -6.91 -5.59
N LYS A 377 -14.92 -7.98 -5.48
CA LYS A 377 -15.15 -8.90 -6.61
C LYS A 377 -15.80 -8.21 -7.81
N MET A 378 -16.71 -7.27 -7.59
CA MET A 378 -17.33 -6.49 -8.67
C MET A 378 -16.33 -5.58 -9.38
N LEU A 379 -15.45 -4.88 -8.65
CA LEU A 379 -14.39 -4.06 -9.26
C LEU A 379 -13.44 -4.92 -10.11
N VAL A 380 -13.02 -6.06 -9.56
CA VAL A 380 -12.15 -7.01 -10.24
C VAL A 380 -12.82 -7.58 -11.50
N ALA A 381 -14.07 -8.06 -11.37
CA ALA A 381 -14.84 -8.59 -12.48
C ALA A 381 -15.04 -7.56 -13.59
N ALA A 382 -15.40 -6.33 -13.21
CA ALA A 382 -15.61 -5.26 -14.17
C ALA A 382 -14.38 -5.04 -15.05
N VAL A 383 -13.20 -4.97 -14.43
CA VAL A 383 -11.95 -4.71 -15.15
C VAL A 383 -11.49 -5.93 -15.97
N ILE A 384 -11.49 -7.13 -15.38
CA ILE A 384 -11.01 -8.36 -16.04
C ILE A 384 -11.88 -8.72 -17.25
N TYR A 385 -13.19 -8.63 -17.12
CA TYR A 385 -14.13 -9.00 -18.19
C TYR A 385 -14.50 -7.81 -19.09
N ASP A 386 -13.90 -6.64 -18.88
CA ASP A 386 -14.20 -5.39 -19.60
C ASP A 386 -15.71 -5.10 -19.67
N TYR A 387 -16.37 -5.17 -18.51
CA TYR A 387 -17.82 -5.08 -18.37
C TYR A 387 -18.37 -3.83 -19.05
N LYS A 388 -19.38 -4.00 -19.91
CA LYS A 388 -19.94 -2.92 -20.75
C LYS A 388 -21.14 -2.19 -20.13
N GLY A 389 -21.62 -2.68 -18.99
CA GLY A 389 -22.80 -2.14 -18.32
C GLY A 389 -24.03 -3.02 -18.50
N GLU A 390 -24.98 -2.91 -17.56
CA GLU A 390 -26.16 -3.78 -17.44
C GLU A 390 -27.08 -3.74 -18.66
N LYS A 391 -27.02 -2.68 -19.48
CA LYS A 391 -27.82 -2.57 -20.71
C LYS A 391 -27.23 -3.36 -21.88
N GLU A 392 -25.92 -3.58 -21.87
CA GLU A 392 -25.19 -4.25 -22.97
C GLU A 392 -24.83 -5.70 -22.62
N GLU A 393 -24.75 -6.01 -21.33
CA GLU A 393 -24.34 -7.31 -20.81
C GLU A 393 -25.54 -8.20 -20.48
N LYS A 394 -25.38 -9.51 -20.67
CA LYS A 394 -26.43 -10.50 -20.36
C LYS A 394 -26.53 -10.82 -18.87
N GLU A 395 -25.42 -10.66 -18.15
CA GLU A 395 -25.30 -10.88 -16.71
C GLU A 395 -25.10 -9.53 -16.02
N ASN A 396 -25.69 -9.36 -14.84
CA ASN A 396 -25.40 -8.18 -14.03
C ASN A 396 -24.01 -8.29 -13.38
N LEU A 397 -23.49 -7.16 -12.88
CA LEU A 397 -22.14 -7.10 -12.35
C LEU A 397 -21.97 -7.99 -11.10
N GLU A 398 -23.00 -8.13 -10.28
CA GLU A 398 -23.02 -9.01 -9.10
C GLU A 398 -22.90 -10.50 -9.46
N GLU A 399 -23.58 -10.94 -10.52
CA GLU A 399 -23.48 -12.29 -11.06
C GLU A 399 -22.10 -12.57 -11.60
N LEU A 400 -21.56 -11.63 -12.37
CA LEU A 400 -20.22 -11.73 -12.92
C LEU A 400 -19.16 -11.80 -11.80
N ALA A 401 -19.33 -11.03 -10.73
CA ALA A 401 -18.46 -11.03 -9.56
C ALA A 401 -18.38 -12.39 -8.85
N LYS A 402 -19.43 -13.24 -8.93
CA LYS A 402 -19.39 -14.59 -8.34
C LYS A 402 -18.36 -15.51 -9.01
N LYS A 403 -17.95 -15.20 -10.25
CA LYS A 403 -16.94 -15.95 -11.01
C LYS A 403 -15.51 -15.62 -10.54
N ILE A 404 -15.32 -14.50 -9.86
CA ILE A 404 -14.02 -14.09 -9.34
C ILE A 404 -13.66 -14.91 -8.10
N LYS A 405 -12.55 -15.64 -8.22
CA LYS A 405 -11.85 -16.28 -7.11
C LYS A 405 -10.74 -15.33 -6.65
N ILE A 406 -10.76 -14.97 -5.38
CA ILE A 406 -9.80 -14.08 -4.74
C ILE A 406 -8.95 -14.89 -3.79
#